data_AF-A0A969Y495-F1
#
_entry.id   AF-A0A969Y495-F1
#
_cell.length_a   1.000
_cell.length_b   1.000
_cell.length_c   1.000
_cell.angle_alpha   90.00
_cell.angle_beta   90.00
_cell.angle_gamma   90.00
#
_symmetry.space_group_name_H-M   'P 1'
#
loop_
_entity.id
_entity.type
_entity.pdbx_description
1 polymer ?
#
loop_
_entity_poly.entity_id
_entity_poly.type
_entity_poly.pdbx_seq_one_letter_code
_entity_poly.pdbx_strand_id
1 'polypeptide(L)' 'MGKISCVLFDLDGTLIDTNQLIIDSFQYTLKRHLNLDVPAEKIALSFGRPLVEILSYYS' A
#
# COMPACT_ATOMS: atom_id res chain seq x y z
N MET A 1 1.97 25.70 26.48
CA MET A 1 2.15 24.87 25.27
C MET A 1 2.73 25.74 24.17
N GLY A 2 3.77 25.27 23.48
CA GLY A 2 4.37 25.99 22.35
C GLY A 2 3.46 26.01 21.13
N LYS A 3 3.62 27.00 20.26
CA LYS A 3 2.84 27.13 19.01
C LYS A 3 3.34 26.10 18.01
N ILE A 4 2.46 25.24 17.49
CA ILE A 4 2.80 24.31 16.40
C ILE A 4 2.94 25.13 15.11
N SER A 5 4.09 25.02 14.44
CA SER A 5 4.40 25.78 13.23
C SER A 5 4.12 25.02 11.93
N CYS A 6 4.07 23.69 11.97
CA CYS A 6 3.87 22.84 10.80
C CYS A 6 3.34 21.47 11.20
N VAL A 7 2.54 20.87 10.31
CA VAL A 7 2.10 19.46 10.39
C VAL A 7 2.24 18.86 9.00
N LEU A 8 2.82 17.66 8.92
CA LEU A 8 2.90 16.88 7.69
C LEU A 8 1.94 15.70 7.80
N PHE A 9 1.14 15.50 6.77
CA PHE A 9 0.21 14.39 6.66
C PHE A 9 0.67 13.47 5.54
N ASP A 10 0.67 12.18 5.82
CA ASP A 10 0.64 11.16 4.78
C ASP A 10 -0.76 11.14 4.11
N LEU A 11 -0.89 10.49 2.96
CA LEU A 11 -2.12 10.46 2.18
C LEU A 11 -2.96 9.22 2.50
N ASP A 12 -2.46 8.05 2.13
CA ASP A 12 -3.18 6.78 2.20
C ASP A 12 -3.31 6.29 3.66
N GLY A 13 -4.52 5.96 4.08
CA GLY A 13 -4.81 5.57 5.46
C GLY A 13 -4.67 6.70 6.49
N THR A 14 -4.33 7.93 6.05
CA THR A 14 -4.20 9.12 6.91
C THR A 14 -5.24 10.19 6.56
N LEU A 15 -5.21 10.71 5.33
CA LEU A 15 -6.21 11.68 4.84
C LEU A 15 -7.36 10.99 4.09
N ILE A 16 -7.10 9.84 3.47
CA ILE A 16 -8.08 9.09 2.69
C ILE A 16 -8.03 7.61 3.08
N ASP A 17 -9.21 7.00 3.27
CA ASP A 17 -9.32 5.56 3.58
C ASP A 17 -9.22 4.72 2.29
N THR A 18 -7.99 4.43 1.88
CA THR A 18 -7.65 3.70 0.65
C THR A 18 -7.07 2.31 0.90
N ASN A 19 -6.96 1.87 2.16
CA ASN A 19 -6.27 0.63 2.52
C ASN A 19 -6.80 -0.60 1.77
N GLN A 20 -8.12 -0.76 1.71
CA GLN A 20 -8.73 -1.89 1.01
C GLN A 20 -8.53 -1.80 -0.51
N LEU A 21 -8.63 -0.59 -1.08
CA LEU A 21 -8.45 -0.37 -2.51
C LEU A 21 -7.02 -0.73 -2.96
N ILE A 22 -6.02 -0.42 -2.14
CA ILE A 22 -4.63 -0.78 -2.42
C ILE A 22 -4.48 -2.31 -2.43
N ILE A 23 -5.04 -3.01 -1.44
CA ILE A 23 -5.01 -4.48 -1.37
C ILE A 23 -5.66 -5.10 -2.61
N ASP A 24 -6.86 -4.65 -2.96
CA ASP A 24 -7.61 -5.17 -4.12
C ASP A 24 -6.83 -4.95 -5.43
N SER A 25 -6.15 -3.80 -5.55
CA SER A 25 -5.34 -3.46 -6.73
C SER A 25 -4.12 -4.39 -6.88
N PHE A 26 -3.45 -4.69 -5.77
CA PHE A 26 -2.36 -5.68 -5.75
C PHE A 26 -2.86 -7.07 -6.12
N GLN A 27 -3.94 -7.54 -5.49
CA GLN A 27 -4.49 -8.86 -5.77
C GLN A 27 -4.92 -9.00 -7.24
N TYR A 28 -5.62 -7.99 -7.77
CA TYR A 28 -6.00 -7.97 -9.18
C TYR A 28 -4.78 -8.05 -10.09
N THR A 29 -3.75 -7.23 -9.84
CA THR A 29 -2.55 -7.17 -10.69
C THR A 29 -1.78 -8.49 -10.66
N LEU A 30 -1.53 -9.04 -9.47
CA LEU A 30 -0.80 -10.30 -9.29
C LEU A 30 -1.57 -11.48 -9.88
N LYS A 31 -2.89 -11.53 -9.70
CA LYS A 31 -3.74 -12.55 -10.31
C LYS A 31 -3.77 -12.44 -11.83
N ARG A 32 -3.94 -11.22 -12.36
CA ARG A 32 -4.11 -10.96 -13.81
C ARG A 32 -2.85 -11.23 -14.62
N HIS A 33 -1.67 -10.96 -14.05
CA HIS A 33 -0.40 -11.03 -14.78
C HIS A 33 0.46 -12.24 -14.41
N LEU A 34 0.34 -12.76 -13.19
CA LEU A 34 1.18 -13.85 -12.68
C LEU A 34 0.38 -15.07 -12.23
N ASN A 35 -0.97 -15.00 -12.29
CA ASN A 35 -1.88 -16.02 -11.75
C ASN A 35 -1.62 -16.36 -10.26
N LEU A 36 -1.16 -15.38 -9.48
CA LEU A 36 -0.88 -15.53 -8.06
C LEU A 36 -2.04 -15.00 -7.21
N ASP A 37 -2.49 -15.81 -6.26
CA ASP A 37 -3.44 -15.41 -5.22
C ASP A 37 -2.68 -15.11 -3.92
N VAL A 38 -2.46 -13.82 -3.65
CA VAL A 38 -1.69 -13.36 -2.48
C VAL A 38 -2.61 -12.90 -1.36
N PRO A 39 -2.42 -13.37 -0.11
CA PRO A 39 -3.23 -12.94 1.03
C PRO A 39 -3.11 -11.44 1.31
N ALA A 40 -4.23 -10.82 1.70
CA ALA A 40 -4.30 -9.40 2.04
C ALA A 40 -3.28 -9.01 3.12
N GLU A 41 -3.09 -9.85 4.15
CA GLU A 41 -2.12 -9.60 5.22
C GLU A 41 -0.69 -9.43 4.69
N LYS A 42 -0.31 -10.24 3.68
CA LYS A 42 1.02 -10.17 3.07
C LYS A 42 1.21 -8.89 2.25
N ILE A 43 0.14 -8.40 1.61
CA ILE A 43 0.15 -7.13 0.88
C ILE A 43 0.19 -5.96 1.87
N ALA A 44 -0.57 -6.01 2.96
CA ALA A 44 -0.59 -4.94 3.96
C ALA A 44 0.80 -4.68 4.59
N LEU A 45 1.65 -5.70 4.71
CA LEU A 45 3.05 -5.56 5.15
C LEU A 45 3.92 -4.69 4.21
N SER A 46 3.43 -4.38 3.01
CA SER A 46 4.13 -3.56 2.03
C SER A 46 3.79 -2.07 2.11
N PHE A 47 2.84 -1.66 2.95
CA PHE A 47 2.37 -0.27 3.01
C PHE A 47 3.49 0.68 3.45
N GLY A 48 3.53 1.86 2.83
CA GLY A 48 4.58 2.86 3.04
C GLY A 48 5.93 2.54 2.38
N ARG A 49 6.09 1.38 1.71
CA ARG A 49 7.30 1.04 0.94
C ARG A 49 7.13 1.40 -0.54
N PRO A 50 8.22 1.70 -1.26
CA PRO A 50 8.14 1.98 -2.70
C PRO A 50 7.55 0.80 -3.49
N LEU A 51 6.53 1.06 -4.30
CA LEU A 51 5.80 0.04 -5.06
C LEU A 51 6.73 -0.82 -5.94
N VAL A 52 7.75 -0.21 -6.56
CA VAL A 52 8.73 -0.90 -7.42
C VAL A 52 9.54 -1.95 -6.66
N GLU A 53 9.92 -1.66 -5.41
CA GLU A 53 10.63 -2.64 -4.57
C GLU A 53 9.74 -3.81 -4.18
N ILE A 54 8.45 -3.56 -3.96
CA ILE A 54 7.51 -4.61 -3.57
C ILE A 54 7.21 -5.54 -4.75
N LEU A 55 6.97 -4.97 -5.94
CA LEU A 55 6.66 -5.76 -7.12
C LEU A 55 7.85 -6.58 -7.62
N SER A 56 9.08 -6.16 -7.37
CA SER A 56 10.28 -6.92 -7.76
C SER A 56 10.44 -8.25 -7.02
N TYR A 57 9.74 -8.47 -5.89
CA TYR A 57 9.71 -9.78 -5.22
C TYR A 57 8.87 -10.82 -5.96
N TYR A 58 8.09 -10.41 -6.98
CA TYR A 58 7.20 -11.28 -7.75
C TYR A 58 7.66 -11.48 -9.21
N SER A 59 8.84 -10.98 -9.58
CA SER A 59 9.43 -11.05 -10.93
C SER A 59 10.72 -11.87 -10.96
#